data_AF-A0A259C896-F1
#
_entry.id   AF-A0A259C896-F1
#
_cell.length_a   1.000
_cell.length_b   1.000
_cell.length_c   1.000
_cell.angle_alpha   90.00
_cell.angle_beta   90.00
_cell.angle_gamma   90.00
#
_symmetry.space_group_name_H-M   'P 1'
#
loop_
_entity.id
_entity.type
_entity.pdbx_description
1 polymer ?
#
loop_
_entity_poly.entity_id
_entity_poly.type
_entity_poly.pdbx_seq_one_letter_code
_entity_poly.pdbx_strand_id
1 'polypeptide(L)'
;MKYFIIRWCSCLALSSTLIAPAFSQGTLPPNAAASVNGIIISNDTVEQGIRSALAQGQKDSPELRKAVLGKLIEISLLSQQADKNGLADSEKANRQLALIRQNYLADLE
;
A
#
# COMPACT_ATOMS: atom_id res chain seq x y z
N MET A 1 51.53 47.22 3.56
CA MET A 1 50.63 48.40 3.60
C MET A 1 49.18 47.92 3.64
N LYS A 2 48.38 48.47 4.58
CA LYS A 2 46.90 48.62 4.57
C LYS A 2 46.06 47.32 4.70
N TYR A 3 45.56 46.97 5.91
CA TYR A 3 44.20 47.23 6.49
C TYR A 3 43.04 46.75 5.55
N PHE A 4 41.94 46.10 5.95
CA PHE A 4 41.08 46.31 7.11
C PHE A 4 39.81 45.38 6.97
N ILE A 5 39.19 45.00 8.10
CA ILE A 5 37.74 44.74 8.34
C ILE A 5 37.17 43.33 8.11
N ILE A 6 37.10 42.61 9.23
CA ILE A 6 36.03 41.69 9.62
C ILE A 6 34.67 42.41 9.54
N ARG A 7 33.70 41.87 8.79
CA ARG A 7 32.28 42.15 9.00
C ARG A 7 31.48 40.86 8.86
N TRP A 8 31.25 40.22 10.00
CA TRP A 8 30.16 39.27 10.18
C TRP A 8 28.85 40.02 9.97
N CYS A 9 28.11 39.68 8.91
CA CYS A 9 26.75 40.15 8.71
C CYS A 9 25.80 38.96 8.81
N SER A 10 25.20 38.90 9.98
CA SER A 10 24.12 38.06 10.43
C SER A 10 22.88 38.16 9.53
N CYS A 11 22.09 37.07 9.59
CA CYS A 11 20.63 37.05 9.49
C CYS A 11 19.97 37.19 8.10
N LEU A 12 19.49 36.05 7.59
CA LEU A 12 18.08 35.87 7.20
C LEU A 12 17.85 34.38 6.95
N ALA A 13 17.65 33.62 8.03
CA ALA A 13 17.10 32.27 7.93
C ALA A 13 15.61 32.41 7.62
N LEU A 14 15.23 32.32 6.34
CA LEU A 14 13.83 32.09 5.95
C LEU A 14 13.45 30.67 6.39
N SER A 15 12.88 30.54 7.59
CA SER A 15 12.23 29.32 8.04
C SER A 15 10.94 29.15 7.24
N SER A 16 11.00 28.41 6.13
CA SER A 16 9.80 27.88 5.47
C SER A 16 9.14 26.87 6.42
N THR A 17 8.01 27.25 7.00
CA THR A 17 7.11 26.32 7.67
C THR A 17 6.51 25.39 6.62
N LEU A 18 7.04 24.17 6.52
CA LEU A 18 6.41 23.09 5.78
C LEU A 18 5.06 22.78 6.44
N ILE A 19 3.97 23.21 5.81
CA ILE A 19 2.62 22.75 6.15
C ILE A 19 2.56 21.29 5.71
N ALA A 20 2.72 20.37 6.66
CA ALA A 20 2.48 18.95 6.41
C ALA A 20 0.97 18.76 6.17
N PRO A 21 0.55 18.03 5.12
CA PRO A 21 -0.84 17.64 4.98
C PRO A 21 -1.20 16.70 6.13
N ALA A 22 -2.14 17.13 6.97
CA ALA A 22 -2.74 16.27 7.98
C ALA A 22 -3.59 15.21 7.25
N PHE A 23 -3.14 13.95 7.24
CA PHE A 23 -3.95 12.83 6.79
C PHE A 23 -5.12 12.67 7.77
N SER A 24 -6.33 13.09 7.37
CA SER A 24 -7.54 12.88 8.15
C SER A 24 -7.76 11.37 8.35
N GLN A 25 -7.88 10.94 9.60
CA GLN A 25 -8.37 9.61 9.97
C GLN A 25 -9.87 9.55 9.66
N GLY A 26 -10.20 9.35 8.38
CA GLY A 26 -11.57 9.17 7.93
C GLY A 26 -12.17 7.89 8.52
N THR A 27 -13.44 7.97 8.92
CA THR A 27 -14.25 6.79 9.23
C THR A 27 -14.23 5.84 8.03
N LEU A 28 -13.97 4.56 8.28
CA LEU A 28 -14.00 3.53 7.25
C LEU A 28 -15.39 3.49 6.57
N PRO A 29 -15.45 3.39 5.23
CA PRO A 29 -16.72 3.22 4.55
C PRO A 29 -17.42 1.92 4.96
N PRO A 30 -18.74 1.80 4.78
CA PRO A 30 -19.46 0.57 5.10
C PRO A 30 -18.84 -0.61 4.35
N ASN A 31 -18.72 -1.74 5.05
CA ASN A 31 -18.06 -2.97 4.55
C ASN A 31 -16.53 -2.90 4.36
N ALA A 32 -15.85 -1.83 4.82
CA ALA A 32 -14.38 -1.81 4.85
C ALA A 32 -13.84 -2.45 6.13
N ALA A 33 -12.85 -3.32 5.97
CA ALA A 33 -12.06 -3.88 7.06
C ALA A 33 -10.83 -3.00 7.38
N ALA A 34 -10.24 -2.38 6.35
CA ALA A 34 -9.11 -1.46 6.48
C ALA A 34 -9.03 -0.52 5.26
N SER A 35 -8.23 0.54 5.39
CA SER A 35 -7.82 1.41 4.27
C SER A 35 -6.31 1.58 4.29
N VAL A 36 -5.67 1.41 3.13
CA VAL A 36 -4.23 1.52 2.95
C VAL A 36 -3.96 2.60 1.90
N ASN A 37 -3.51 3.78 2.34
CA ASN A 37 -3.30 4.95 1.47
C ASN A 37 -4.51 5.31 0.59
N GLY A 38 -5.73 5.11 1.12
CA GLY A 38 -6.97 5.37 0.39
C GLY A 38 -7.53 4.17 -0.39
N ILE A 39 -6.78 3.07 -0.52
CA ILE A 39 -7.29 1.82 -1.11
C ILE A 39 -8.01 1.02 -0.02
N ILE A 40 -9.27 0.66 -0.28
CA ILE A 40 -10.12 -0.06 0.67
C ILE A 40 -9.88 -1.57 0.56
N ILE A 41 -9.68 -2.20 1.72
CA ILE A 41 -9.75 -3.65 1.89
C ILE A 41 -11.14 -3.97 2.44
N SER A 42 -11.97 -4.67 1.66
CA SER A 42 -13.34 -5.03 2.05
C SER A 42 -13.36 -6.21 3.02
N ASN A 43 -14.41 -6.30 3.86
CA ASN A 43 -14.60 -7.49 4.70
C ASN A 43 -14.80 -8.75 3.86
N ASP A 44 -15.46 -8.66 2.69
CA ASP A 44 -15.64 -9.81 1.80
C ASP A 44 -14.32 -10.46 1.39
N THR A 45 -13.31 -9.64 1.09
CA THR A 45 -11.96 -10.11 0.72
C THR A 45 -11.27 -10.79 1.91
N VAL A 46 -11.42 -10.22 3.11
CA VAL A 46 -10.90 -10.81 4.34
C VAL A 46 -11.55 -12.16 4.62
N GLU A 47 -12.88 -12.24 4.50
CA GLU A 47 -13.65 -13.47 4.69
C GLU A 47 -13.32 -14.54 3.64
N GLN A 48 -13.05 -14.17 2.39
CA GLN A 48 -12.52 -15.10 1.39
C GLN A 48 -11.15 -15.66 1.81
N GLY A 49 -10.26 -14.80 2.32
CA GLY A 49 -8.96 -15.21 2.84
C GLY A 49 -9.07 -16.17 4.04
N ILE A 50 -10.00 -15.89 4.96
CA ILE A 50 -10.29 -16.77 6.10
C ILE A 50 -10.80 -18.12 5.60
N ARG A 51 -11.82 -18.14 4.71
CA ARG A 51 -12.35 -19.40 4.14
C ARG A 51 -11.27 -20.23 3.46
N SER A 52 -10.34 -19.60 2.74
CA SER A 52 -9.20 -20.28 2.13
C SER A 52 -8.28 -20.91 3.19
N ALA A 53 -7.96 -20.18 4.27
CA ALA A 53 -7.16 -20.72 5.36
C ALA A 53 -7.86 -21.87 6.11
N LEU A 54 -9.17 -21.77 6.31
CA LEU A 54 -9.98 -22.85 6.89
C LEU A 54 -9.99 -24.10 5.99
N ALA A 55 -10.11 -23.92 4.68
CA ALA A 55 -10.02 -25.01 3.70
C ALA A 55 -8.63 -25.68 3.70
N GLN A 56 -7.58 -24.94 4.09
CA GLN A 56 -6.22 -25.46 4.31
C GLN A 56 -6.04 -26.13 5.69
N GLY A 57 -7.11 -26.26 6.49
CA GLY A 57 -7.10 -26.92 7.80
C GLY A 57 -6.76 -26.01 8.98
N GLN A 58 -6.64 -24.69 8.77
CA GLN A 58 -6.48 -23.77 9.89
C GLN A 58 -7.78 -23.67 10.70
N LYS A 59 -7.66 -23.36 11.99
CA LYS A 59 -8.81 -23.16 12.86
C LYS A 59 -9.25 -21.71 12.82
N ASP A 60 -10.56 -21.48 12.85
CA ASP A 60 -11.09 -20.13 12.99
C ASP A 60 -10.69 -19.56 14.36
N SER A 61 -9.98 -18.44 14.36
CA SER A 61 -9.58 -17.73 15.56
C SER A 61 -9.42 -16.23 15.27
N PRO A 62 -9.52 -15.35 16.30
CA PRO A 62 -9.24 -13.93 16.15
C PRO A 62 -7.83 -13.65 15.58
N GLU A 63 -6.86 -14.48 15.94
CA GLU A 63 -5.47 -14.40 15.45
C GLU A 63 -5.40 -14.72 13.95
N LEU A 64 -6.11 -15.75 13.50
CA LEU A 64 -6.21 -16.08 12.07
C LEU A 64 -6.79 -14.91 11.28
N ARG A 65 -7.93 -14.36 11.74
CA ARG A 65 -8.57 -13.20 11.08
C ARG A 65 -7.62 -12.00 10.99
N LYS A 66 -6.90 -11.69 12.07
CA LYS A 66 -5.89 -10.63 12.09
C LYS A 66 -4.73 -10.91 11.14
N ALA A 67 -4.25 -12.16 11.08
CA ALA A 67 -3.18 -12.56 10.18
C ALA A 67 -3.58 -12.42 8.71
N VAL A 68 -4.81 -12.82 8.36
CA VAL A 68 -5.38 -12.64 7.01
C VAL A 68 -5.47 -11.16 6.66
N LEU A 69 -6.04 -10.33 7.55
CA LEU A 69 -6.12 -8.89 7.32
C LEU A 69 -4.73 -8.26 7.17
N GLY A 70 -3.77 -8.62 8.03
CA GLY A 70 -2.40 -8.16 7.97
C GLY A 70 -1.72 -8.50 6.65
N LYS A 71 -1.90 -9.73 6.16
CA LYS A 71 -1.39 -10.15 4.85
C LYS A 71 -2.01 -9.35 3.70
N LEU A 72 -3.31 -9.05 3.76
CA LEU A 72 -3.97 -8.23 2.74
C LEU A 72 -3.45 -6.79 2.74
N ILE A 73 -3.17 -6.22 3.92
CA ILE A 73 -2.52 -4.91 4.05
C ILE A 73 -1.12 -4.94 3.44
N GLU A 74 -0.33 -5.98 3.75
CA GLU A 74 1.02 -6.16 3.19
C GLU A 74 1.00 -6.25 1.67
N ILE A 75 0.10 -7.07 1.10
CA ILE A 75 -0.08 -7.20 -0.36
C ILE A 75 -0.46 -5.86 -0.97
N SER A 76 -1.38 -5.10 -0.35
CA SER A 76 -1.76 -3.78 -0.83
C SER A 76 -0.58 -2.82 -0.85
N LEU A 77 0.24 -2.79 0.20
CA LEU A 77 1.44 -1.94 0.24
C LEU A 77 2.44 -2.33 -0.84
N LEU A 78 2.70 -3.62 -1.02
CA LEU A 78 3.62 -4.11 -2.04
C LEU A 78 3.11 -3.83 -3.45
N SER A 79 1.82 -4.00 -3.71
CA SER A 79 1.19 -3.67 -4.99
C SER A 79 1.34 -2.18 -5.31
N GLN A 80 1.01 -1.30 -4.36
CA GLN A 80 1.17 0.13 -4.53
C GLN A 80 2.63 0.52 -4.80
N GLN A 81 3.59 -0.16 -4.16
CA GLN A 81 5.01 0.06 -4.43
C GLN A 81 5.41 -0.41 -5.84
N ALA A 82 4.89 -1.55 -6.29
CA ALA A 82 5.14 -2.06 -7.64
C ALA A 82 4.57 -1.11 -8.71
N ASP A 83 3.36 -0.58 -8.48
CA ASP A 83 2.72 0.43 -9.36
C ASP A 83 3.57 1.70 -9.41
N LYS A 84 3.98 2.23 -8.25
CA LYS A 84 4.87 3.40 -8.16
C LYS A 84 6.20 3.19 -8.88
N ASN A 85 6.72 1.97 -8.89
CA ASN A 85 7.98 1.63 -9.54
C ASN A 85 7.80 1.31 -11.05
N GLY A 86 6.58 1.38 -11.60
CA GLY A 86 6.28 1.05 -12.99
C GLY A 86 6.43 -0.44 -13.33
N LEU A 87 6.47 -1.33 -12.33
CA LEU A 87 6.61 -2.77 -12.55
C LEU A 87 5.33 -3.38 -13.11
N ALA A 88 4.18 -2.86 -12.67
CA ALA A 88 2.86 -3.32 -13.12
C ALA A 88 2.68 -3.12 -14.64
N ASP A 89 3.20 -2.02 -15.18
CA ASP A 89 3.10 -1.69 -16.61
C ASP A 89 4.18 -2.36 -17.48
N SER A 90 5.07 -3.14 -16.87
CA SER A 90 6.17 -3.76 -17.62
C SER A 90 5.66 -4.79 -18.63
N GLU A 91 6.32 -4.85 -19.79
CA GLU A 91 6.10 -5.88 -20.82
C GLU A 91 6.09 -7.32 -20.25
N LYS A 92 6.94 -7.58 -19.26
CA LYS A 92 6.99 -8.88 -18.57
C LYS A 92 5.71 -9.14 -17.77
N ALA A 93 5.23 -8.17 -16.99
CA ALA A 93 4.00 -8.30 -16.21
C ALA A 93 2.78 -8.50 -17.12
N ASN A 94 2.67 -7.70 -18.18
CA ASN A 94 1.58 -7.79 -19.15
C ASN A 94 1.53 -9.17 -19.84
N ARG A 95 2.67 -9.69 -20.30
CA ARG A 95 2.72 -11.04 -20.89
C ARG A 95 2.34 -12.12 -19.90
N GLN A 96 2.82 -12.04 -18.66
CA GLN A 96 2.49 -13.03 -17.63
C GLN A 96 0.99 -13.01 -17.30
N LEU A 97 0.39 -11.82 -17.19
CA LEU A 97 -1.03 -11.68 -16.92
C LEU A 97 -1.88 -12.22 -18.07
N ALA A 98 -1.47 -11.98 -19.32
CA ALA A 98 -2.14 -12.54 -20.50
C ALA A 98 -2.15 -14.07 -20.49
N LEU A 99 -1.03 -14.71 -20.11
CA LEU A 99 -0.94 -16.17 -19.97
C LEU A 99 -1.82 -16.70 -18.83
N ILE A 100 -1.80 -16.06 -17.67
CA ILE A 100 -2.66 -16.44 -16.53
C ILE A 100 -4.14 -16.39 -16.94
N ARG A 101 -4.54 -15.31 -17.61
CA ARG A 101 -5.91 -15.15 -18.10
C ARG A 101 -6.27 -16.23 -19.10
N GLN A 102 -5.40 -16.52 -20.06
CA GLN A 102 -5.62 -17.56 -21.05
C GLN A 102 -5.83 -18.93 -20.39
N ASN A 103 -4.95 -19.32 -19.48
CA ASN A 103 -5.05 -20.60 -18.78
C ASN A 103 -6.33 -20.69 -17.95
N TYR A 104 -6.65 -19.63 -17.20
CA TYR A 104 -7.88 -19.59 -16.41
C TYR A 104 -9.13 -19.76 -17.28
N LEU A 105 -9.18 -19.12 -18.45
CA LEU A 105 -10.31 -19.26 -19.38
C LEU A 105 -10.38 -20.65 -20.00
N ALA A 106 -9.25 -21.27 -20.32
CA ALA A 106 -9.22 -22.63 -20.84
C ALA A 106 -9.72 -23.66 -19.80
N ASP A 107 -9.45 -23.44 -18.51
CA ASP A 107 -9.92 -24.31 -17.42
C ASP A 107 -11.44 -24.19 -17.15
N LEU A 108 -12.14 -23.21 -17.75
CA LEU A 108 -13.59 -23.04 -17.61
C LEU A 108 -14.40 -23.87 -18.61
N GLU A 109 -13.77 -24.41 -19.66
CA GLU A 109 -14.38 -25.29 -20.68
C GLU A 109 -14.36 -26.76 -20.24
#